data_AF-A0A2D7M9S2-F1
#
_entry.id   AF-A0A2D7M9S2-F1
#
_cell.length_a   1.000
_cell.length_b   1.000
_cell.length_c   1.000
_cell.angle_alpha   90.00
_cell.angle_beta   90.00
_cell.angle_gamma   90.00
#
_symmetry.space_group_name_H-M   'P 1'
#
loop_
_entity.id
_entity.type
_entity.pdbx_description
1 polymer ?
#
loop_
_entity_poly.entity_id
_entity_poly.type
_entity_poly.pdbx_seq_one_letter_code
_entity_poly.pdbx_strand_id
1 'polypeptide(L)'
;LFSDEKETKFDGGVLRNPADFSARFELTKMDPTLYNQISRLKEGEISFPIVERDPQGGPSKYKIMKVTNRYDEHKADFARDYMKIQELALSDKQLKTIEEWIDERIQDTFIQINESKADCDFANNWVKQ
;
A
#
# COMPACT_ATOMS: atom_id res chain seq x y z
N LEU A 1 15.43 23.56 -2.04
CA LEU A 1 13.96 23.63 -1.92
C LEU A 1 13.66 23.91 -0.46
N PHE A 2 12.77 24.86 -0.17
CA PHE A 2 12.39 25.25 1.19
C PHE A 2 10.90 24.97 1.35
N SER A 3 10.51 24.44 2.51
CA SER A 3 9.12 24.20 2.87
C SER A 3 8.85 24.89 4.20
N ASP A 4 7.76 25.65 4.26
CA ASP A 4 7.29 26.29 5.50
C ASP A 4 6.36 25.37 6.30
N GLU A 5 6.03 24.18 5.77
CA GLU A 5 5.21 23.20 6.46
C GLU A 5 6.01 22.53 7.58
N LYS A 6 5.48 22.54 8.81
CA LYS A 6 6.20 22.10 10.01
C LYS A 6 6.77 20.69 9.89
N GLU A 7 6.01 19.78 9.27
CA GLU A 7 6.37 18.37 9.13
C GLU A 7 7.49 18.13 8.10
N THR A 8 7.60 18.98 7.06
CA THR A 8 8.55 18.75 5.95
C THR A 8 9.64 19.80 5.85
N LYS A 9 9.60 20.86 6.67
CA LYS A 9 10.57 21.97 6.61
C LYS A 9 12.01 21.55 6.77
N PHE A 10 12.27 20.56 7.63
CA PHE A 10 13.63 20.06 7.90
C PHE A 10 14.12 19.11 6.81
N ASP A 11 13.21 18.54 6.02
CA ASP A 11 13.49 17.65 4.89
C ASP A 11 13.37 18.38 3.54
N GLY A 12 13.35 19.72 3.56
CA GLY A 12 13.29 20.54 2.34
C GLY A 12 11.99 20.41 1.53
N GLY A 13 10.90 19.95 2.16
CA GLY A 13 9.61 19.73 1.50
C GLY A 13 9.41 18.34 0.89
N VAL A 14 10.31 17.39 1.15
CA VAL A 14 10.15 16.01 0.67
C VAL A 14 9.04 15.30 1.43
N LEU A 15 8.09 14.74 0.68
CA LEU A 15 7.07 13.86 1.26
C LEU A 15 7.65 12.48 1.51
N ARG A 16 7.39 11.93 2.69
CA ARG A 16 7.76 10.56 3.06
C ARG A 16 6.52 9.67 3.06
N ASN A 17 6.68 8.47 2.53
CA ASN A 17 5.65 7.44 2.52
C ASN A 17 5.44 6.94 3.96
N PRO A 18 4.22 7.01 4.52
CA PRO A 18 3.96 6.57 5.90
C PRO A 18 4.22 5.08 6.14
N ALA A 19 4.19 4.25 5.09
CA ALA A 19 4.34 2.79 5.21
C ALA A 19 5.81 2.35 5.41
N ASP A 20 6.75 3.03 4.75
CA ASP A 20 8.17 2.62 4.72
C ASP A 20 9.17 3.77 4.95
N PHE A 21 8.67 4.98 5.22
CA PHE A 21 9.44 6.23 5.39
C PHE A 21 10.32 6.63 4.19
N SER A 22 10.17 5.95 3.05
CA SER A 22 10.89 6.27 1.82
C SER A 22 10.31 7.52 1.16
N ALA A 23 11.07 8.14 0.26
CA ALA A 23 10.58 9.25 -0.56
C ALA A 23 9.81 8.78 -1.82
N ARG A 24 9.58 7.47 -1.95
CA ARG A 24 8.95 6.86 -3.13
C ARG A 24 7.52 6.44 -2.79
N PHE A 25 6.62 6.73 -3.71
CA PHE A 25 5.22 6.35 -3.60
C PHE A 25 4.85 5.46 -4.78
N GLU A 26 4.23 4.32 -4.50
CA GLU A 26 3.59 3.50 -5.51
C GLU A 26 2.26 4.16 -5.91
N LEU A 27 2.06 4.39 -7.21
CA LEU A 27 0.85 5.06 -7.71
C LEU A 27 -0.44 4.33 -7.30
N THR A 28 -0.40 3.00 -7.23
CA THR A 28 -1.54 2.14 -6.86
C THR A 28 -1.89 2.19 -5.37
N LYS A 29 -0.96 2.61 -4.51
CA LYS A 29 -1.14 2.70 -3.05
C LYS A 29 -1.22 4.15 -2.55
N MET A 30 -1.32 5.10 -3.46
CA MET A 30 -1.38 6.52 -3.13
C MET A 30 -2.81 6.93 -2.72
N ASP A 31 -2.92 7.89 -1.81
CA ASP A 31 -4.20 8.54 -1.50
C ASP A 31 -4.85 9.09 -2.80
N PRO A 32 -6.15 8.85 -3.05
CA PRO A 32 -6.81 9.28 -4.28
C PRO A 32 -6.75 10.80 -4.53
N THR A 33 -6.78 11.61 -3.46
CA THR A 33 -6.70 13.07 -3.57
C THR A 33 -5.31 13.47 -4.07
N LEU A 34 -4.27 12.89 -3.46
CA LEU A 34 -2.88 13.13 -3.85
C LEU A 34 -2.61 12.63 -5.27
N TYR A 35 -3.08 11.43 -5.60
CA TYR A 35 -2.96 10.84 -6.94
C TYR A 35 -3.56 11.75 -8.02
N ASN A 36 -4.76 12.27 -7.79
CA ASN A 36 -5.41 13.18 -8.75
C ASN A 36 -4.63 14.49 -8.96
N GLN A 37 -3.96 14.98 -7.92
CA GLN A 37 -3.16 16.21 -8.00
C GLN A 37 -1.86 16.03 -8.80
N ILE A 38 -1.21 14.87 -8.70
CA ILE A 38 0.11 14.64 -9.33
C ILE A 38 0.09 13.78 -10.58
N SER A 39 -0.97 12.99 -10.83
CA SER A 39 -1.02 11.99 -11.91
C SER A 39 -0.73 12.58 -13.30
N ARG A 40 -1.13 13.84 -13.51
CA ARG A 40 -0.94 14.58 -14.77
C ARG A 40 0.42 15.25 -14.91
N LEU A 41 1.19 15.34 -13.82
CA LEU A 41 2.51 15.97 -13.83
C LEU A 41 3.55 15.00 -14.38
N LYS A 42 4.39 15.49 -15.29
CA LYS A 42 5.57 14.77 -15.75
C LYS A 42 6.73 14.97 -14.80
N GLU A 43 7.78 14.19 -15.00
CA GLU A 43 9.04 14.37 -14.27
C GLU A 43 9.56 15.81 -14.43
N GLY A 44 9.90 16.44 -13.30
CA GLY A 44 10.37 17.82 -13.23
C GLY A 44 9.26 18.88 -13.23
N GLU A 45 8.01 18.53 -13.56
CA GLU A 45 6.90 19.47 -13.61
C GLU A 45 6.38 19.83 -12.21
N ILE A 46 5.79 21.03 -12.12
CA ILE A 46 5.26 21.62 -10.91
C ILE A 46 3.75 21.80 -11.08
N SER A 47 2.98 21.53 -10.02
CA SER A 47 1.53 21.73 -9.99
C SER A 47 1.14 23.21 -10.02
N PHE A 48 -0.09 23.48 -10.39
CA PHE A 48 -0.74 24.74 -10.00
C PHE A 48 -0.85 24.83 -8.46
N PRO A 49 -1.02 26.02 -7.88
CA PRO A 49 -1.29 26.17 -6.46
C PRO A 49 -2.54 25.38 -6.06
N ILE A 50 -2.38 24.47 -5.12
CA ILE A 50 -3.45 23.63 -4.58
C ILE A 50 -3.89 24.23 -3.25
N VAL A 51 -5.19 24.46 -3.09
CA VAL A 51 -5.78 24.89 -1.82
C VAL A 51 -6.06 23.66 -0.97
N GLU A 52 -5.47 23.60 0.21
CA GLU A 52 -5.78 22.62 1.24
C GLU A 52 -6.57 23.30 2.36
N ARG A 53 -7.77 22.79 2.63
CA ARG A 53 -8.59 23.28 3.73
C ARG A 53 -8.19 22.55 5.01
N ASP A 54 -8.08 23.31 6.09
CA ASP A 54 -7.84 22.73 7.41
C ASP A 54 -9.07 21.91 7.85
N PRO A 55 -8.93 20.59 8.12
CA PRO A 55 -10.03 19.75 8.56
C PRO A 55 -10.70 20.21 9.87
N GLN A 56 -9.98 20.96 10.71
CA GLN A 56 -10.45 21.50 11.98
C GLN A 56 -11.00 22.93 11.86
N GLY A 57 -11.14 23.46 10.63
CA GLY A 57 -11.70 24.80 10.38
C GLY A 57 -10.71 25.96 10.52
N GLY A 58 -9.41 25.65 10.59
CA GLY A 58 -8.34 26.63 10.51
C GLY A 58 -8.18 27.30 9.13
N PRO A 59 -7.21 28.23 8.99
CA PRO A 59 -6.96 28.91 7.73
C PRO A 59 -6.54 27.93 6.63
N SER A 60 -7.06 28.13 5.41
CA SER A 60 -6.65 27.31 4.26
C SER A 60 -5.18 27.56 3.93
N LYS A 61 -4.48 26.47 3.62
CA LYS A 61 -3.07 26.48 3.20
C LYS A 61 -2.99 26.34 1.68
N TYR A 62 -1.89 26.82 1.12
CA TYR A 62 -1.57 26.61 -0.30
C TYR A 62 -0.36 25.68 -0.41
N LYS A 63 -0.45 24.72 -1.33
CA LYS A 63 0.61 23.77 -1.64
C LYS A 63 1.00 23.85 -3.11
N ILE A 64 2.28 23.65 -3.37
CA ILE A 64 2.81 23.45 -4.70
C ILE A 64 3.59 22.14 -4.67
N MET A 65 3.30 21.27 -5.63
CA MET A 65 3.89 19.93 -5.70
C MET A 65 4.80 19.81 -6.91
N LYS A 66 5.90 19.07 -6.77
CA LYS A 66 6.82 18.75 -7.86
C LYS A 66 7.06 17.25 -7.91
N VAL A 67 6.99 16.66 -9.10
CA VAL A 67 7.40 15.27 -9.32
C VAL A 67 8.90 15.25 -9.63
N THR A 68 9.72 14.75 -8.71
CA THR A 68 11.19 14.71 -8.89
C THR A 68 11.62 13.59 -9.84
N ASN A 69 11.05 12.41 -9.69
CA ASN A 69 11.30 11.26 -10.56
C ASN A 69 9.99 10.51 -10.80
N ARG A 70 9.79 10.01 -12.01
CA ARG A 70 8.64 9.16 -12.36
C ARG A 70 9.13 7.88 -13.00
N TYR A 71 8.75 6.75 -12.43
CA TYR A 71 9.05 5.43 -12.96
C TYR A 71 7.77 4.83 -13.49
N ASP A 72 7.73 4.56 -14.79
CA ASP A 72 6.56 3.97 -15.43
C ASP A 72 6.40 2.50 -15.08
N GLU A 73 5.17 2.00 -15.27
CA GLU A 73 4.88 0.59 -15.19
C GLU A 73 5.74 -0.18 -16.19
N HIS A 74 6.26 -1.32 -15.75
CA HIS A 74 7.03 -2.20 -16.59
C HIS A 74 6.71 -3.64 -16.21
N LYS A 75 6.96 -4.55 -17.16
CA LYS A 75 6.94 -5.97 -16.85
C LYS A 75 8.08 -6.25 -15.87
N ALA A 76 7.74 -6.95 -14.78
CA ALA A 76 8.69 -7.36 -13.77
C ALA A 76 9.86 -8.09 -14.42
N ASP A 77 11.07 -7.67 -14.09
CA ASP A 77 12.31 -8.18 -14.66
C ASP A 77 13.24 -8.63 -13.54
N PHE A 78 13.70 -9.88 -13.59
CA PHE A 78 14.53 -10.44 -12.52
C PHE A 78 15.84 -9.66 -12.31
N ALA A 79 16.40 -9.02 -13.34
CA ALA A 79 17.64 -8.27 -13.19
C ALA A 79 17.45 -6.95 -12.43
N ARG A 80 16.27 -6.31 -12.55
CA ARG A 80 15.97 -5.02 -11.91
C ARG A 80 15.16 -5.15 -10.62
N ASP A 81 14.29 -6.15 -10.54
CA ASP A 81 13.26 -6.28 -9.50
C ASP A 81 13.48 -7.48 -8.57
N TYR A 82 14.67 -8.09 -8.59
CA TYR A 82 14.99 -9.31 -7.85
C TYR A 82 14.50 -9.29 -6.40
N MET A 83 14.81 -8.21 -5.65
CA MET A 83 14.42 -8.12 -4.23
C MET A 83 12.90 -8.13 -4.06
N LYS A 84 12.16 -7.46 -4.94
CA LYS A 84 10.70 -7.42 -4.84
C LYS A 84 10.08 -8.76 -5.21
N ILE A 85 10.59 -9.40 -6.25
CA ILE A 85 10.14 -10.73 -6.66
C ILE A 85 10.45 -11.76 -5.56
N GLN A 86 11.63 -11.67 -4.94
CA GLN A 86 12.03 -12.53 -3.82
C GLN A 86 11.09 -12.36 -2.63
N GLU A 87 10.76 -11.12 -2.25
CA GLU A 87 9.81 -10.83 -1.17
C GLU A 87 8.43 -11.45 -1.46
N LEU A 88 7.89 -11.22 -2.66
CA LEU A 88 6.60 -11.77 -3.07
C LEU A 88 6.59 -13.31 -3.06
N ALA A 89 7.65 -13.92 -3.59
CA ALA A 89 7.78 -15.38 -3.61
C ALA A 89 7.94 -15.96 -2.19
N LEU A 90 8.61 -15.26 -1.29
CA LEU A 90 8.72 -15.67 0.11
C LEU A 90 7.36 -15.59 0.80
N SER A 91 6.61 -14.51 0.62
CA SER A 91 5.26 -14.36 1.17
C SER A 91 4.30 -15.44 0.65
N ASP A 92 4.33 -15.75 -0.65
CA ASP A 92 3.54 -16.84 -1.25
C ASP A 92 3.86 -18.21 -0.62
N LYS A 93 5.15 -18.50 -0.41
CA LYS A 93 5.56 -19.74 0.26
C LYS A 93 5.12 -19.81 1.71
N GLN A 94 5.22 -18.70 2.45
CA GLN A 94 4.76 -18.64 3.84
C GLN A 94 3.25 -18.88 3.92
N LEU A 95 2.46 -18.29 3.02
CA LEU A 95 1.02 -18.52 2.95
C LEU A 95 0.71 -19.99 2.68
N LYS A 96 1.37 -20.62 1.71
CA LYS A 96 1.20 -22.05 1.42
C LYS A 96 1.51 -22.94 2.62
N THR A 97 2.60 -22.68 3.33
CA THR A 97 2.93 -23.44 4.54
C THR A 97 1.87 -23.26 5.64
N ILE A 98 1.27 -22.06 5.75
CA ILE A 98 0.18 -21.82 6.69
C ILE A 98 -1.08 -22.58 6.26
N GLU A 99 -1.42 -22.58 4.97
CA GLU A 99 -2.56 -23.33 4.42
C GLU A 99 -2.41 -24.84 4.67
N GLU A 100 -1.25 -25.41 4.34
CA GLU A 100 -0.93 -26.82 4.62
C GLU A 100 -1.05 -27.15 6.12
N TRP A 101 -0.51 -26.27 6.99
CA TRP A 101 -0.62 -26.44 8.43
C TRP A 101 -2.07 -26.36 8.92
N ILE A 102 -2.89 -25.46 8.37
CA ILE A 102 -4.31 -25.36 8.72
C ILE A 102 -5.03 -26.66 8.35
N ASP A 103 -4.80 -27.20 7.14
CA ASP A 103 -5.43 -28.43 6.68
C ASP A 103 -5.08 -29.63 7.56
N GLU A 104 -3.79 -29.79 7.91
CA GLU A 104 -3.34 -30.82 8.85
C GLU A 104 -4.01 -30.68 10.23
N ARG A 105 -4.04 -29.45 10.77
CA ARG A 105 -4.62 -29.19 12.10
C ARG A 105 -6.12 -29.40 12.14
N ILE A 106 -6.81 -29.09 11.06
CA ILE A 106 -8.23 -29.39 10.92
C ILE A 106 -8.44 -30.89 11.05
N GLN A 107 -7.65 -31.74 10.37
CA GLN A 107 -7.81 -33.20 10.46
C GLN A 107 -7.58 -33.75 11.88
N ASP A 108 -6.58 -33.24 12.59
CA ASP A 108 -6.24 -33.74 13.94
C ASP A 108 -7.17 -33.21 15.05
N THR A 109 -7.82 -32.06 14.85
CA THR A 109 -8.59 -31.39 15.91
C THR A 109 -10.08 -31.72 15.83
N PHE A 110 -10.70 -32.16 16.92
CA PHE A 110 -12.17 -32.31 16.94
C PHE A 110 -12.84 -30.94 16.79
N ILE A 111 -13.60 -30.76 15.71
CA ILE A 111 -14.32 -29.53 15.37
C ILE A 111 -15.80 -29.91 15.23
N GLN A 112 -16.67 -29.23 15.99
CA GLN A 112 -18.12 -29.40 15.91
C GLN A 112 -18.75 -28.07 15.46
N ILE A 113 -19.42 -28.09 14.32
CA ILE A 113 -20.18 -26.95 13.81
C ILE A 113 -21.65 -27.15 14.18
N ASN A 114 -22.30 -26.09 14.62
CA ASN A 114 -23.74 -26.12 14.87
C ASN A 114 -24.49 -26.41 13.56
N GLU A 115 -25.46 -27.32 13.57
CA GLU A 115 -26.22 -27.73 12.39
C GLU A 115 -26.83 -26.54 11.63
N SER A 116 -27.24 -25.49 12.33
CA SER A 116 -27.76 -24.25 11.71
C SER A 116 -26.76 -23.46 10.86
N LYS A 117 -25.47 -23.84 10.90
CA LYS A 117 -24.36 -23.23 10.17
C LYS A 117 -23.60 -24.24 9.30
N ALA A 118 -24.10 -25.46 9.16
CA ALA A 118 -23.46 -26.50 8.35
C ALA A 118 -23.43 -26.14 6.85
N ASP A 119 -24.41 -25.38 6.36
CA ASP A 119 -24.55 -24.98 4.95
C ASP A 119 -23.77 -23.69 4.60
N CYS A 120 -22.91 -23.18 5.48
CA CYS A 120 -22.11 -21.98 5.17
C CYS A 120 -20.89 -22.34 4.30
N ASP A 121 -20.60 -21.51 3.30
CA ASP A 121 -19.37 -21.60 2.51
C ASP A 121 -18.19 -21.11 3.37
N PHE A 122 -17.43 -22.06 3.90
CA PHE A 122 -16.24 -21.77 4.69
C PHE A 122 -14.99 -21.70 3.80
N ALA A 123 -14.04 -20.83 4.19
CA ALA A 123 -12.76 -20.72 3.50
C ALA A 123 -11.86 -21.97 3.67
N ASN A 124 -11.99 -22.68 4.80
CA ASN A 124 -11.32 -23.96 5.05
C ASN A 124 -12.37 -25.04 5.31
N ASN A 125 -12.01 -26.31 5.07
CA ASN A 125 -12.93 -27.42 5.21
C ASN A 125 -13.14 -27.83 6.69
N TRP A 126 -13.91 -27.05 7.43
CA TRP A 126 -14.20 -27.30 8.85
C TRP A 126 -15.22 -28.41 9.09
N VAL A 127 -16.00 -28.80 8.07
CA VAL A 127 -17.00 -29.87 8.15
C VAL A 127 -16.30 -31.20 7.86
N LYS A 128 -15.97 -31.94 8.91
CA LYS A 128 -15.49 -33.32 8.77
C LYS A 128 -16.65 -34.22 8.36
N GLN A 129 -16.49 -34.99 7.29
CA GLN A 129 -17.39 -36.10 6.95
C GLN A 129 -17.08 -37.34 7.78
#